data_AF-A0A7V3H4N0-F1
#
_entry.id   AF-A0A7V3H4N0-F1
#
_cell.length_a   1.000
_cell.length_b   1.000
_cell.length_c   1.000
_cell.angle_alpha   90.00
_cell.angle_beta   90.00
_cell.angle_gamma   90.00
#
_symmetry.space_group_name_H-M   'P 1'
#
loop_
_entity.id
_entity.type
_entity.pdbx_description
1 polymer ?
#
loop_
_entity_poly.entity_id
_entity_poly.type
_entity_poly.pdbx_seq_one_letter_code
_entity_poly.pdbx_strand_id
1 'polypeptide(L)'
;MGGATMEALMPTGDRRLPKDLDLLGGACEPVFLLDADLCIRWANPAALALVGAALPALCAQPIENFLETDALTPSPLHRALAEARGIHGVPARLKAEGGPGRPLLLTALPLGH
;
A
#
# COMPACT_ATOMS: atom_id res chain seq x y z
N MET A 1 4.48 13.69 24.55
CA MET A 1 4.03 13.75 23.15
C MET A 1 5.27 13.66 22.28
N GLY A 2 5.68 12.45 21.90
CA GLY A 2 6.86 12.23 21.06
C GLY A 2 6.40 11.96 19.64
N GLY A 3 6.43 13.00 18.79
CA GLY A 3 6.24 12.83 17.35
C GLY A 3 7.48 12.17 16.79
N ALA A 4 7.41 10.89 16.44
CA ALA A 4 8.42 10.26 15.61
C ALA A 4 8.32 10.91 14.23
N THR A 5 9.29 11.74 13.88
CA THR A 5 9.45 12.33 12.55
C THR A 5 9.70 11.21 11.54
N MET A 6 9.06 11.34 10.36
CA MET A 6 9.12 10.44 9.20
C MET A 6 10.54 10.12 8.68
N GLU A 7 11.58 10.71 9.25
CA GLU A 7 12.98 10.58 8.84
C GLU A 7 13.62 9.25 9.28
N ALA A 8 13.12 8.59 10.32
CA ALA A 8 13.82 7.46 10.95
C ALA A 8 13.63 6.07 10.28
N LEU A 9 12.85 5.96 9.19
CA LEU A 9 12.47 4.67 8.59
C LEU A 9 12.99 4.46 7.15
N MET A 10 13.92 5.28 6.64
CA MET A 10 14.38 5.17 5.26
C MET A 10 15.87 4.84 5.13
N PRO A 11 16.26 3.76 4.40
CA PRO A 11 17.65 3.48 4.11
C PRO A 11 18.23 4.58 3.20
N THR A 12 19.47 4.96 3.51
CA THR A 12 20.30 5.98 2.85
C THR A 12 20.42 5.76 1.35
N GLY A 13 19.74 6.63 0.58
CA GLY A 13 19.77 6.65 -0.87
C GLY A 13 18.70 7.60 -1.37
N ASP A 14 19.05 8.88 -1.41
CA ASP A 14 18.29 10.04 -1.89
C ASP A 14 17.01 9.70 -2.70
N ARG A 15 15.88 9.62 -2.01
CA ARG A 15 14.53 9.66 -2.61
C ARG A 15 13.64 10.45 -1.67
N ARG A 16 13.69 11.79 -1.79
CA ARG A 16 12.62 12.62 -1.29
C ARG A 16 11.31 12.03 -1.79
N LEU A 17 10.49 11.53 -0.86
CA LEU A 17 9.08 11.34 -1.10
C LEU A 17 8.58 12.64 -1.78
N PRO A 18 8.00 12.58 -3.00
CA PRO A 18 7.58 13.78 -3.71
C PRO A 18 6.72 14.66 -2.80
N LYS A 19 6.74 15.99 -2.98
CA LYS A 19 5.83 16.92 -2.27
C LYS A 19 4.35 16.50 -2.38
N ASP A 20 4.04 15.65 -3.34
CA ASP A 20 2.73 15.08 -3.61
C ASP A 20 2.28 14.03 -2.56
N LEU A 21 3.19 13.51 -1.73
CA LEU A 21 2.79 12.60 -0.64
C LEU A 21 2.02 13.28 0.48
N ASP A 22 2.20 14.58 0.67
CA ASP A 22 1.35 15.37 1.57
C ASP A 22 -0.10 15.38 1.08
N LEU A 23 -0.32 15.40 -0.25
CA LEU A 23 -1.66 15.30 -0.84
C LEU A 23 -2.27 13.91 -0.60
N LEU A 24 -1.47 12.85 -0.75
CA LEU A 24 -1.92 11.47 -0.50
C LEU A 24 -2.19 11.20 0.99
N GLY A 25 -1.47 11.89 1.89
CA GLY A 25 -1.69 11.82 3.32
C GLY A 25 -3.06 12.35 3.76
N GLY A 26 -3.63 13.30 3.00
CA GLY A 26 -4.96 13.86 3.24
C GLY A 26 -6.12 13.14 2.54
N ALA A 27 -5.84 12.17 1.67
CA ALA A 27 -6.86 11.45 0.93
C ALA A 27 -7.72 10.57 1.86
N CYS A 28 -9.03 10.59 1.67
CA CYS A 28 -9.97 9.71 2.39
C CYS A 28 -9.87 8.24 1.93
N GLU A 29 -9.29 8.02 0.76
CA GLU A 29 -9.12 6.69 0.19
C GLU A 29 -7.84 6.03 0.75
N PRO A 30 -7.87 4.72 1.05
CA PRO A 30 -6.67 3.98 1.45
C PRO A 30 -5.61 3.98 0.34
N VAL A 31 -4.42 4.46 0.66
CA VAL A 31 -3.27 4.46 -0.26
C VAL A 31 -2.10 3.71 0.37
N PHE A 32 -1.54 2.78 -0.40
CA PHE A 32 -0.32 2.05 -0.07
C PHE A 32 0.75 2.37 -1.11
N LEU A 33 1.98 2.61 -0.65
CA LEU A 33 3.16 2.63 -1.51
C LEU A 33 3.93 1.33 -1.30
N LEU A 34 4.18 0.63 -2.39
CA LEU A 34 4.87 -0.65 -2.39
C LEU A 34 6.24 -0.52 -3.06
N ASP A 35 7.18 -1.39 -2.70
CA ASP A 35 8.39 -1.59 -3.50
C ASP A 35 8.18 -2.63 -4.62
N ALA A 36 9.25 -2.95 -5.34
CA ALA A 36 9.23 -3.89 -6.47
C ALA A 36 8.95 -5.34 -6.05
N ASP A 37 9.11 -5.66 -4.77
CA ASP A 37 8.77 -6.98 -4.22
C ASP A 37 7.35 -7.00 -3.64
N LEU A 38 6.56 -5.94 -3.92
CA LEU A 38 5.20 -5.71 -3.41
C LEU A 38 5.13 -5.63 -1.88
N CYS A 39 6.24 -5.27 -1.23
CA CYS A 39 6.29 -5.00 0.21
C CYS A 39 5.87 -3.55 0.50
N ILE A 40 5.11 -3.37 1.57
CA ILE A 40 4.61 -2.05 1.98
C ILE A 40 5.77 -1.19 2.47
N ARG A 41 5.92 -0.01 1.88
CA ARG A 41 6.91 1.01 2.29
C ARG A 41 6.26 2.17 3.02
N TRP A 42 5.03 2.49 2.66
CA TRP A 42 4.25 3.55 3.29
C TRP A 42 2.75 3.29 3.13
N ALA A 43 1.95 3.80 4.06
CA ALA A 43 0.50 3.77 4.00
C ALA A 43 -0.06 5.08 4.57
N ASN A 44 -1.10 5.62 3.94
CA ASN A 44 -1.75 6.83 4.44
C ASN A 44 -2.65 6.54 5.67
N PRO A 45 -3.10 7.57 6.41
CA PRO A 45 -3.94 7.36 7.59
C PRO A 45 -5.22 6.57 7.32
N ALA A 46 -5.85 6.75 6.16
CA ALA A 46 -7.04 5.99 5.77
C ALA A 46 -6.74 4.48 5.63
N ALA A 47 -5.59 4.12 5.07
CA ALA A 47 -5.13 2.73 4.99
C ALA A 47 -4.84 2.14 6.38
N LEU A 48 -4.16 2.88 7.26
CA LEU A 48 -3.89 2.44 8.64
C LEU A 48 -5.20 2.18 9.40
N ALA A 49 -6.15 3.12 9.31
CA ALA A 49 -7.47 2.99 9.93
C ALA A 49 -8.28 1.82 9.35
N LEU A 50 -8.14 1.55 8.06
CA LEU A 50 -8.83 0.45 7.40
C LEU A 50 -8.28 -0.91 7.81
N VAL A 51 -6.96 -1.06 7.90
CA VAL A 51 -6.30 -2.30 8.32
C VAL A 51 -6.41 -2.51 9.83
N GLY A 52 -6.45 -1.43 10.61
CA GLY A 52 -6.44 -1.45 12.07
C GLY A 52 -5.04 -1.56 12.67
N ALA A 53 -3.98 -1.41 11.87
CA ALA A 53 -2.59 -1.55 12.30
C ALA A 53 -1.80 -0.25 12.14
N ALA A 54 -0.81 -0.05 13.01
CA ALA A 54 0.13 1.06 12.90
C ALA A 54 1.16 0.82 11.78
N LEU A 55 1.65 1.89 11.15
CA LEU A 55 2.59 1.81 10.03
C LEU A 55 3.81 0.90 10.29
N PRO A 56 4.49 0.94 11.46
CA PRO A 56 5.63 0.06 11.72
C PRO A 56 5.31 -1.44 11.65
N ALA A 57 4.06 -1.83 11.93
CA ALA A 57 3.63 -3.23 11.83
C ALA A 57 3.31 -3.65 10.38
N LEU A 58 3.05 -2.68 9.50
CA LEU A 58 2.75 -2.90 8.09
C LEU A 58 3.99 -2.82 7.21
N CYS A 59 4.94 -1.94 7.53
CA CYS A 59 6.15 -1.78 6.75
C CYS A 59 6.92 -3.09 6.58
N ALA A 60 7.49 -3.28 5.39
CA ALA A 60 8.20 -4.48 4.95
C ALA A 60 7.35 -5.77 4.89
N GLN A 61 6.06 -5.72 5.20
CA GLN A 61 5.16 -6.85 4.97
C GLN A 61 4.68 -6.86 3.51
N PRO A 62 4.55 -8.03 2.88
CA PRO A 62 3.88 -8.18 1.60
C PRO A 62 2.44 -7.67 1.66
N ILE A 63 2.00 -6.91 0.65
CA ILE A 63 0.61 -6.41 0.60
C ILE A 63 -0.43 -7.54 0.54
N GLU A 64 -0.04 -8.70 0.01
CA GLU A 64 -0.89 -9.89 -0.10
C GLU A 64 -1.28 -10.50 1.26
N ASN A 65 -0.54 -10.18 2.34
CA ASN A 65 -0.95 -10.54 3.69
C ASN A 65 -2.25 -9.84 4.10
N PHE A 66 -2.53 -8.69 3.50
CA PHE A 66 -3.68 -7.84 3.81
C PHE A 66 -4.72 -7.81 2.69
N LEU A 67 -4.38 -8.24 1.48
CA LEU A 67 -5.24 -8.13 0.31
C LEU A 67 -5.58 -9.52 -0.26
N GLU A 68 -6.85 -9.85 -0.29
CA GLU A 68 -7.38 -11.00 -1.02
C GLU A 68 -7.97 -10.52 -2.35
N THR A 69 -7.53 -11.09 -3.45
CA THR A 69 -8.14 -10.86 -4.76
C THR A 69 -8.89 -12.12 -5.17
N ASP A 70 -10.18 -11.98 -5.53
CA ASP A 70 -11.05 -13.10 -5.91
C ASP A 70 -10.61 -13.81 -7.20
N ALA A 71 -9.60 -13.30 -7.92
CA ALA A 71 -9.30 -13.73 -9.27
C ALA A 71 -7.79 -13.86 -9.57
N LEU A 72 -7.42 -15.12 -9.87
CA LEU A 72 -6.27 -15.57 -10.68
C LEU A 72 -4.90 -15.60 -10.00
N THR A 73 -4.18 -16.68 -10.29
CA THR A 73 -2.74 -16.85 -10.08
C THR A 73 -2.03 -16.65 -11.41
N PRO A 74 -1.06 -15.72 -11.55
CA PRO A 74 -0.52 -14.82 -10.53
C PRO A 74 -1.49 -13.67 -10.18
N SER A 75 -1.30 -13.06 -8.99
CA SER A 75 -2.17 -12.00 -8.51
C SER A 75 -2.17 -10.79 -9.46
N PRO A 76 -3.28 -10.01 -9.51
CA PRO A 76 -3.39 -8.83 -10.39
C PRO A 76 -2.24 -7.81 -10.21
N LEU A 77 -1.68 -7.70 -9.01
CA LEU A 77 -0.56 -6.82 -8.71
C LEU A 77 0.75 -7.30 -9.35
N HIS A 78 1.06 -8.59 -9.26
CA HIS A 78 2.21 -9.18 -9.94
C HIS A 78 2.14 -8.96 -11.44
N ARG A 79 0.96 -9.14 -12.04
CA ARG A 79 0.75 -8.87 -13.48
C ARG A 79 0.94 -7.39 -13.80
N ALA A 80 0.39 -6.49 -13.00
CA ALA A 80 0.52 -5.05 -13.18
C ALA A 80 1.99 -4.60 -13.17
N LEU A 81 2.77 -5.15 -12.24
CA LEU A 81 4.20 -4.88 -12.14
C LEU A 81 4.99 -5.48 -13.32
N ALA A 82 4.78 -6.76 -13.63
CA ALA A 82 5.49 -7.46 -14.69
C ALA A 82 5.26 -6.85 -16.09
N GLU A 83 4.05 -6.36 -16.34
CA GLU A 83 3.68 -5.74 -17.62
C GLU A 83 3.95 -4.22 -17.65
N ALA A 84 4.39 -3.63 -16.53
CA ALA A 84 4.46 -2.19 -16.33
C ALA A 84 3.15 -1.47 -16.72
N ARG A 85 2.01 -2.09 -16.41
CA ARG A 85 0.66 -1.60 -16.74
C ARG A 85 -0.19 -1.48 -15.49
N GLY A 86 -0.80 -0.32 -15.31
CA GLY A 86 -1.73 -0.11 -14.22
C GLY A 86 -2.97 -0.99 -14.32
N ILE A 87 -3.56 -1.30 -13.17
CA ILE A 87 -4.87 -1.94 -13.06
C ILE A 87 -5.84 -0.98 -12.38
N HIS A 88 -7.11 -1.05 -12.76
CA HIS A 88 -8.15 -0.18 -12.21
C HIS A 88 -9.44 -0.96 -12.00
N GLY A 89 -10.12 -0.70 -10.89
CA GLY A 89 -11.43 -1.27 -10.60
C GLY A 89 -11.42 -2.78 -10.37
N VAL A 90 -10.30 -3.37 -9.93
CA VAL A 90 -10.22 -4.81 -9.68
C VAL A 90 -10.89 -5.12 -8.33
N PRO A 91 -11.94 -5.96 -8.27
CA PRO A 91 -12.55 -6.34 -7.01
C PRO A 91 -11.54 -7.07 -6.11
N ALA A 92 -11.43 -6.63 -4.86
CA ALA A 92 -10.58 -7.24 -3.85
C ALA A 92 -11.22 -7.11 -2.46
N ARG A 93 -10.64 -7.79 -1.48
CA ARG A 93 -11.02 -7.69 -0.07
C ARG A 93 -9.79 -7.37 0.75
N LEU A 94 -9.88 -6.38 1.63
CA LEU A 94 -8.81 -6.05 2.57
C LEU A 94 -9.09 -6.68 3.94
N LYS A 95 -8.15 -7.47 4.44
CA LYS A 95 -8.15 -8.02 5.80
C LYS A 95 -7.81 -6.93 6.80
N ALA A 96 -8.78 -6.59 7.63
CA ALA A 96 -8.52 -5.87 8.86
C ALA A 96 -8.10 -6.87 9.95
N GLU A 97 -7.35 -6.41 10.95
CA GLU A 97 -6.94 -7.23 12.08
C GLU A 97 -8.17 -7.88 12.76
N GLY A 98 -8.19 -9.22 12.80
CA GLY A 98 -9.23 -10.01 13.48
C GLY A 98 -10.64 -9.99 12.86
N GLY A 99 -10.84 -9.42 11.67
CA GLY A 99 -12.17 -9.25 11.06
C GLY A 99 -12.32 -9.86 9.66
N PRO A 100 -13.56 -10.00 9.15
CA PRO A 100 -13.81 -10.42 7.78
C PRO A 100 -13.27 -9.38 6.78
N GLY A 101 -12.73 -9.85 5.66
CA GLY A 101 -12.19 -8.97 4.62
C GLY A 101 -13.24 -7.99 4.07
N ARG A 102 -12.90 -6.69 4.07
CA ARG A 102 -13.76 -5.60 3.59
C ARG A 102 -13.66 -5.48 2.06
N PRO A 103 -14.77 -5.52 1.31
CA PRO A 103 -14.72 -5.39 -0.14
C PRO A 103 -14.25 -4.00 -0.56
N LEU A 104 -13.42 -3.93 -1.59
CA LEU A 104 -12.94 -2.70 -2.20
C LEU A 104 -12.69 -2.87 -3.70
N LEU A 105 -12.50 -1.75 -4.39
CA LEU A 105 -11.99 -1.70 -5.75
C LEU A 105 -10.53 -1.28 -5.74
N LEU A 106 -9.66 -2.15 -6.22
CA LEU A 106 -8.22 -1.95 -6.27
C LEU A 106 -7.84 -1.20 -7.55
N THR A 107 -7.06 -0.14 -7.37
CA THR A 107 -6.30 0.53 -8.43
C THR A 107 -4.83 0.46 -8.06
N ALA A 108 -3.99 0.02 -8.99
CA ALA A 108 -2.54 -0.01 -8.79
C ALA A 108 -1.85 0.54 -10.02
N LEU A 109 -0.87 1.41 -9.80
CA LEU A 109 -0.11 2.08 -10.84
C LEU A 109 1.38 1.79 -10.59
N PRO A 110 2.06 1.04 -11.46
CA PRO A 110 3.51 0.91 -11.36
C PRO A 110 4.13 2.29 -11.59
N LEU A 111 5.00 2.71 -10.67
CA LEU A 111 5.76 3.94 -10.81
C LEU A 111 7.05 3.61 -11.59
N GLY A 112 7.23 4.24 -12.75
CA GLY A 112 8.43 4.07 -13.56
C GLY A 112 9.69 4.58 -12.84
N HIS A 113 10.84 3.98 -13.20
CA HIS A 113 12.16 4.48 -12.83
C HIS A 113 12.55 5.72 -13.61
#